data_AF-A0A9C9GED6-F1
#
_entry.id   AF-A0A9C9GED6-F1
#
_cell.length_a   1.000
_cell.length_b   1.000
_cell.length_c   1.000
_cell.angle_alpha   90.00
_cell.angle_beta   90.00
_cell.angle_gamma   90.00
#
_symmetry.space_group_name_H-M   'P 1'
#
loop_
_entity.id
_entity.type
_entity.pdbx_description
1 polymer ?
#
loop_
_entity_poly.entity_id
_entity_poly.type
_entity_poly.pdbx_seq_one_letter_code
_entity_poly.pdbx_strand_id
1 'polypeptide(L)' 'MFGKIGLWEILLVLLVALIIFGPAKLPELGKSIGNGLREFKKATRELKDTISLEDNDIDKPS' A
#
# COMPACT_ATOMS: atom_id res chain seq x y z
N MET A 1 21.66 -9.53 24.10
CA MET A 1 21.40 -8.07 24.15
C MET A 1 21.03 -7.51 22.76
N PHE A 2 20.16 -8.19 21.98
CA PHE A 2 19.84 -7.82 20.58
C PHE A 2 18.35 -7.96 20.28
N GLY A 3 17.49 -7.55 21.22
CA GLY A 3 16.06 -7.91 21.17
C GLY A 3 15.16 -6.93 20.44
N LYS A 4 15.56 -5.67 20.30
CA LYS A 4 14.68 -4.62 19.77
C LYS A 4 15.57 -3.58 19.11
N ILE A 5 15.68 -3.62 17.79
CA ILE A 5 16.06 -2.44 17.02
C ILE A 5 15.04 -1.37 17.45
N GLY A 6 15.48 -0.44 18.27
CA GLY A 6 14.66 0.63 18.79
C GLY A 6 14.37 1.65 17.70
N LEU A 7 13.40 2.52 17.98
CA LEU A 7 13.07 3.64 17.10
C LEU A 7 14.31 4.50 16.80
N TRP A 8 15.26 4.57 17.73
CA TRP A 8 16.51 5.31 17.56
C TRP A 8 17.44 4.69 16.52
N GLU A 9 17.65 3.37 16.51
CA GLU A 9 18.47 2.74 15.48
C GLU A 9 17.82 2.86 14.09
N ILE A 10 16.50 2.73 14.00
CA ILE A 10 15.77 2.91 12.73
C ILE A 10 15.95 4.34 12.21
N LEU A 11 15.82 5.35 13.08
CA LEU A 11 16.01 6.76 12.70
C LEU A 11 17.45 7.05 12.25
N LEU A 12 18.45 6.45 12.89
CA LEU A 12 19.85 6.61 12.50
C LEU A 12 20.11 6.02 11.10
N VAL A 13 19.60 4.81 10.84
CA VAL A 13 19.69 4.18 9.51
C VAL A 13 18.94 4.99 8.47
N LEU A 14 17.74 5.49 8.81
CA LEU A 14 16.95 6.35 7.93
C LEU A 14 17.73 7.63 7.60
N LEU A 15 18.39 8.26 8.56
CA LEU A 15 19.18 9.47 8.34
C LEU A 15 20.33 9.23 7.35
N VAL A 16 21.07 8.12 7.50
CA VAL A 16 22.13 7.75 6.56
C VAL A 16 21.56 7.47 5.17
N ALA A 17 20.46 6.73 5.08
CA ALA A 17 19.77 6.47 3.83
C ALA A 17 19.28 7.78 3.17
N LEU A 18 18.81 8.74 3.96
CA LEU A 18 18.37 10.05 3.48
C LEU A 18 19.52 10.92 2.97
N ILE A 19 20.72 10.78 3.51
CA ILE A 19 21.90 11.47 2.97
C ILE A 19 22.26 10.90 1.58
N ILE A 20 22.17 9.59 1.41
CA ILE A 20 22.48 8.91 0.15
C ILE A 20 21.40 9.17 -0.92
N PHE A 21 20.13 8.97 -0.56
CA PHE A 21 19.02 9.05 -1.50
C PHE A 21 18.37 10.44 -1.58
N GLY A 22 18.53 11.27 -0.55
CA GLY A 22 17.89 12.58 -0.40
C GLY A 22 16.49 12.50 0.25
N PRO A 23 16.13 13.44 1.15
CA PRO A 23 14.82 13.47 1.80
C PRO A 23 13.66 13.72 0.84
N ALA A 24 13.91 14.37 -0.29
CA ALA A 24 12.91 14.61 -1.32
C ALA A 24 12.43 13.34 -2.03
N LYS A 25 13.22 12.25 -2.01
CA LYS A 25 12.86 10.99 -2.70
C LYS A 25 11.86 10.14 -1.93
N LEU A 26 11.82 10.23 -0.60
CA LEU A 26 10.80 9.54 0.20
C LEU A 26 9.35 9.94 -0.15
N PRO A 27 8.97 11.24 -0.20
CA PRO A 27 7.61 11.63 -0.56
C PRO A 27 7.30 11.36 -2.04
N GLU A 28 8.29 11.40 -2.92
CA GLU A 28 8.13 11.05 -4.33
C GLU A 28 7.80 9.56 -4.50
N LEU A 29 8.56 8.68 -3.85
CA LEU A 29 8.28 7.24 -3.81
C LEU A 29 6.92 6.94 -3.15
N GLY A 30 6.60 7.62 -2.05
CA GLY A 30 5.33 7.49 -1.36
C GLY A 30 4.13 7.90 -2.23
N LYS A 31 4.25 8.97 -3.03
CA LYS A 31 3.21 9.38 -3.99
C LYS A 31 3.01 8.33 -5.07
N SER A 32 4.09 7.81 -5.65
CA SER A 32 4.01 6.78 -6.70
C SER A 32 3.38 5.48 -6.18
N ILE A 33 3.82 5.00 -5.02
CA ILE A 33 3.25 3.80 -4.37
C ILE A 33 1.79 4.06 -3.97
N GLY A 34 1.48 5.23 -3.40
CA GLY A 34 0.14 5.60 -2.99
C GLY A 34 -0.85 5.66 -4.16
N ASN A 35 -0.42 6.22 -5.28
CA ASN A 35 -1.22 6.23 -6.52
C ASN A 35 -1.43 4.81 -7.04
N GLY A 36 -0.38 3.98 -7.09
CA GLY A 36 -0.50 2.58 -7.50
C GLY A 36 -1.45 1.78 -6.61
N LEU A 37 -1.37 1.96 -5.29
CA LEU A 37 -2.27 1.29 -4.34
C LEU A 37 -3.71 1.78 -4.46
N ARG A 38 -3.92 3.06 -4.77
CA ARG A 38 -5.24 3.64 -5.01
C ARG A 38 -5.90 3.05 -6.26
N GLU A 39 -5.17 2.95 -7.36
CA GLU A 39 -5.66 2.32 -8.59
C GLU A 39 -5.90 0.82 -8.39
N PHE A 40 -4.98 0.12 -7.72
CA PHE A 40 -5.15 -1.30 -7.38
C PHE A 40 -6.41 -1.55 -6.55
N LYS A 41 -6.66 -0.71 -5.54
CA LYS A 41 -7.88 -0.77 -4.71
C LYS A 41 -9.14 -0.53 -5.54
N LYS A 42 -9.10 0.43 -6.47
CA LYS A 42 -10.22 0.76 -7.34
C LYS A 42 -10.55 -0.42 -8.27
N ALA A 43 -9.55 -0.97 -8.95
CA ALA A 43 -9.72 -2.15 -9.79
C ALA A 43 -10.24 -3.36 -9.00
N THR A 44 -9.69 -3.62 -7.81
CA THR A 44 -10.17 -4.70 -6.93
C THR A 44 -11.64 -4.50 -6.54
N ARG A 45 -12.07 -3.25 -6.30
CA ARG A 45 -13.46 -2.93 -5.97
C ARG A 45 -14.39 -3.15 -7.17
N GLU A 46 -14.00 -2.70 -8.35
CA GLU A 46 -14.76 -2.89 -9.59
C GLU A 46 -14.94 -4.39 -9.92
N LEU A 47 -13.87 -5.19 -9.76
CA LEU A 47 -13.91 -6.64 -9.90
C LEU A 47 -14.84 -7.30 -8.88
N LYS A 48 -14.77 -6.88 -7.61
CA LYS A 48 -15.66 -7.40 -6.57
C LYS A 48 -17.12 -7.03 -6.86
N ASP A 49 -17.38 -5.81 -7.30
CA ASP A 49 -18.72 -5.34 -7.60
C ASP A 49 -19.30 -6.11 -8.81
N THR A 50 -18.52 -6.42 -9.85
CA THR A 50 -18.95 -7.28 -10.97
C THR A 50 -19.24 -8.71 -10.53
N ILE A 51 -18.32 -9.35 -9.80
CA ILE A 51 -18.52 -10.72 -9.30
C ILE A 51 -19.72 -10.81 -8.35
N SER A 52 -19.96 -9.79 -7.54
CA SER A 52 -21.11 -9.77 -6.62
C SER A 52 -22.45 -9.59 -7.34
N LEU A 53 -22.48 -8.96 -8.51
CA LEU A 53 -23.70 -8.83 -9.31
C LEU A 53 -24.06 -10.17 -9.98
N GLU A 54 -23.07 -10.91 -10.47
CA GLU A 54 -23.28 -12.23 -11.07
C GLU A 54 -23.84 -13.28 -10.09
N ASP A 55 -23.54 -13.18 -8.79
CA ASP A 55 -24.00 -14.13 -7.76
C ASP A 55 -25.44 -13.87 -7.28
N ASN A 56 -25.99 -12.66 -7.47
CA ASN A 56 -27.34 -12.29 -7.01
C ASN A 56 -28.47 -12.66 -8.00
N ASP A 57 -28.14 -13.06 -9.24
CA ASP A 57 -29.12 -13.50 -10.24
C ASP A 57 -29.34 -15.02 -10.27
N ILE A 58 -28.61 -15.80 -9.45
CA ILE A 58 -28.73 -17.27 -9.39
C ILE A 58 -29.76 -17.75 -8.34
N ASP A 59 -30.17 -16.90 -7.39
CA ASP A 59 -31.06 -17.27 -6.28
C ASP A 59 -32.49 -16.67 -6.38
N LYS A 60 -33.07 -16.66 -7.59
CA LYS A 60 -34.51 -16.39 -7.77
C LYS A 60 -35.25 -17.72 -7.98
N PRO A 61 -35.78 -18.37 -6.91
CA PRO A 61 -36.73 -19.46 -7.09
C PRO A 61 -38.02 -18.89 -7.71
N SER A 62 -38.31 -19.36 -8.91
CA SER A 62 -39.55 -19.17 -9.68
C SER A 62 -40.75 -19.85 -9.04
#